data_AF-A0A939C7J7-F1
#
_entry.id   AF-A0A939C7J7-F1
#
_cell.length_a   1.000
_cell.length_b   1.000
_cell.length_c   1.000
_cell.angle_alpha   90.00
_cell.angle_beta   90.00
_cell.angle_gamma   90.00
#
_symmetry.space_group_name_H-M   'P 1'
#
loop_
_entity.id
_entity.type
_entity.pdbx_description
1 polymer ?
#
loop_
_entity_poly.entity_id
_entity_poly.type
_entity_poly.pdbx_seq_one_letter_code
_entity_poly.pdbx_strand_id
1 'polypeptide(L)' 'MKCPKCGVEMRRVGLEQLSGAEVFATLECPACHYRTQQKQGRPGLV' A
#
# COMPACT_ATOMS: atom_id res chain seq x y z
N MET A 1 -6.89 0.07 5.32
CA MET A 1 -6.20 -1.02 6.07
C MET A 1 -5.75 -0.48 7.41
N LYS A 2 -5.86 -1.28 8.49
CA LYS A 2 -5.36 -0.90 9.82
C LYS A 2 -3.93 -1.41 10.02
N CYS A 3 -3.11 -0.66 10.74
CA CYS A 3 -1.74 -1.01 11.05
C CYS A 3 -1.74 -2.22 12.00
N PRO A 4 -1.02 -3.32 11.69
CA PRO A 4 -0.98 -4.49 12.55
C PRO A 4 -0.28 -4.23 13.89
N LYS A 5 0.51 -3.16 14.02
CA LYS A 5 1.24 -2.83 15.26
C LYS A 5 0.43 -2.01 16.26
N CYS A 6 -0.34 -1.03 15.78
CA CYS A 6 -1.02 -0.07 16.66
C CYS A 6 -2.52 0.05 16.41
N GLY A 7 -3.06 -0.67 15.41
CA GLY A 7 -4.48 -0.64 15.06
C GLY A 7 -4.96 0.64 14.35
N VAL A 8 -4.11 1.67 14.24
CA VAL A 8 -4.41 2.94 13.57
C VAL A 8 -4.56 2.75 12.06
N GLU A 9 -5.43 3.54 11.44
CA GLU A 9 -5.62 3.50 9.99
C GLU A 9 -4.37 3.93 9.22
N MET A 10 -3.92 3.07 8.30
CA MET A 10 -2.79 3.34 7.44
C MET A 10 -3.18 4.22 6.26
N ARG A 11 -2.29 5.13 5.87
CA ARG A 11 -2.46 6.04 4.74
C ARG A 11 -1.56 5.65 3.59
N ARG A 12 -1.99 5.89 2.35
CA ARG A 12 -1.15 5.68 1.17
C ARG A 12 -0.19 6.86 1.04
N VAL A 13 1.10 6.56 0.99
CA VAL A 13 2.18 7.57 0.91
C VAL A 13 3.00 7.46 -0.37
N GLY A 14 2.84 6.37 -1.12
CA GLY A 14 3.55 6.17 -2.38
C GLY A 14 2.81 5.23 -3.31
N LEU A 15 3.12 5.36 -4.60
CA LEU A 15 2.67 4.46 -5.65
C LEU A 15 3.84 4.23 -6.59
N GLU A 16 4.34 3.00 -6.64
CA GLU A 16 5.36 2.56 -7.57
C GLU A 16 4.71 1.73 -8.66
N GLN A 17 4.94 2.11 -9.92
CA GLN A 17 4.44 1.39 -11.08
C GLN A 17 5.65 0.75 -11.75
N LEU A 18 5.78 -0.57 -11.61
CA LEU A 18 6.81 -1.31 -12.31
C LEU A 18 6.32 -1.65 -13.73
N SER A 19 7.17 -1.35 -14.71
CA SER A 19 6.93 -1.53 -16.14
C SER A 19 6.31 -2.90 -16.46
N GLY A 20 5.03 -2.91 -16.85
CA GLY A 20 4.38 -4.11 -17.40
C GLY A 20 2.94 -4.32 -16.96
N ALA A 21 2.62 -4.24 -15.67
CA ALA A 21 1.25 -4.44 -15.14
C ALA A 21 1.14 -4.27 -13.62
N GLU A 22 2.25 -4.13 -12.90
CA GLU A 22 2.28 -4.25 -11.46
C GLU A 22 2.34 -2.87 -10.81
N VAL A 23 1.29 -2.53 -10.07
CA VAL A 23 1.25 -1.32 -9.27
C VAL A 23 1.45 -1.72 -7.81
N PHE A 24 2.40 -1.10 -7.14
CA PHE A 24 2.65 -1.25 -5.72
C PHE A 24 2.23 0.04 -5.01
N ALA A 25 1.31 -0.08 -4.06
CA ALA A 25 0.90 1.03 -3.21
C ALA A 25 1.64 0.93 -1.87
N THR A 26 2.42 1.95 -1.54
CA THR A 26 3.10 2.05 -0.24
C THR A 26 2.14 2.66 0.77
N LEU A 27 1.85 1.91 1.83
CA LEU A 27 1.02 2.31 2.96
C LEU A 27 1.92 2.58 4.17
N GLU A 28 1.67 3.69 4.86
CA GLU A 28 2.37 4.06 6.09
C GLU A 28 1.36 4.31 7.21
N CYS A 29 1.69 3.85 8.41
CA CYS A 29 0.98 4.21 9.62
C CYS A 29 1.51 5.54 10.18
N PRO A 30 0.67 6.59 10.32
CA PRO A 30 1.13 7.88 10.85
C PRO A 30 1.46 7.85 12.35
N ALA A 31 0.96 6.86 13.10
CA ALA A 31 1.18 6.79 14.55
C ALA A 31 2.50 6.12 14.94
N CYS A 32 2.94 5.11 14.19
CA CYS A 32 4.14 4.32 14.51
C CYS A 32 5.12 4.22 13.35
N HIS A 33 4.89 4.95 12.26
CA HIS A 33 5.70 4.96 11.04
C HIS A 33 5.92 3.58 10.41
N TYR A 34 5.04 2.62 10.69
CA TYR A 34 5.08 1.29 10.07
C TYR A 34 4.73 1.40 8.59
N ARG A 35 5.64 0.96 7.71
CA ARG A 35 5.44 0.93 6.25
C ARG A 35 5.21 -0.49 5.75
N THR A 36 4.32 -0.62 4.78
CA THR A 36 4.11 -1.85 4.02
C THR A 36 3.80 -1.53 2.56
N GLN A 37 4.18 -2.42 1.66
CA GLN A 37 3.87 -2.29 0.23
C GLN A 37 2.78 -3.29 -0.12
N GLN A 38 1.74 -2.82 -0.79
CA GLN A 38 0.64 -3.66 -1.23
C GLN A 38 0.61 -3.70 -2.76
N LYS A 39 0.71 -4.90 -3.32
CA LYS A 39 0.50 -5.10 -4.75
C LYS A 39 -0.96 -4.79 -5.07
N GLN A 40 -1.19 -3.68 -5.75
CA GLN A 40 -2.47 -3.30 -6.30
C GLN A 40 -2.56 -3.94 -7.70
N GLY A 41 -3.05 -5.18 -7.76
CA GLY A 41 -3.41 -5.80 -9.03
C GLY A 41 -4.48 -4.97 -9.72
N ARG A 42 -4.34 -4.72 -11.03
CA ARG A 42 -5.39 -4.05 -11.81
C ARG A 42 -6.69 -4.86 -11.74
N PRO A 43 -7.85 -4.26 -11.39
CA PRO A 43 -9.13 -4.81 -11.79
C PRO A 43 -9.28 -4.57 -13.29
N GLY A 44 -8.99 -5.57 -14.13
CA GLY A 44 -9.26 -5.49 -15.57
C GLY A 44 -8.16 -6.05 -16.45
N LEU A 45 -8.06 -7.37 -16.51
CA LEU A 45 -8.01 -8.07 -17.79
C LEU A 45 -9.06 -9.17 -17.69
N VAL A 46 -10.23 -8.90 -18.27
CA VAL A 46 -11.23 -9.91 -18.64
C VAL A 46 -10.77 -10.52 -19.95
#